data_AF-A0A8E0IGY7-F1
#
_entry.id   AF-A0A8E0IGY7-F1
#
_cell.length_a   1.000
_cell.length_b   1.000
_cell.length_c   1.000
_cell.angle_alpha   90.00
_cell.angle_beta   90.00
_cell.angle_gamma   90.00
#
_symmetry.space_group_name_H-M   'P 1'
#
loop_
_entity.id
_entity.type
_entity.pdbx_description
1 polymer ?
#
loop_
_entity_poly.entity_id
_entity_poly.type
_entity_poly.pdbx_seq_one_letter_code
_entity_poly.pdbx_strand_id
1 'polypeptide(L)' 'MSPGFHLHFLDADHHMGGHILGFELDSGELFLQKFSDFQLHLPTTNDAFLKQKFDTATLVADIRKAEN' A
#
# COMPACT_ATOMS: atom_id res chain seq x y z
N MET A 1 4.85 -0.37 -5.78
CA MET A 1 5.40 -0.11 -4.42
C MET A 1 5.13 1.35 -4.11
N SER A 2 4.38 1.64 -3.04
CA SER A 2 4.22 3.00 -2.51
C SER A 2 5.40 3.27 -1.56
N PRO A 3 6.34 4.17 -1.88
CA PRO A 3 7.46 4.45 -0.99
C PRO A 3 6.98 5.25 0.24
N GLY A 4 7.31 4.80 1.45
CA GLY A 4 6.91 5.45 2.70
C GLY A 4 5.96 4.57 3.53
N PHE A 5 5.04 5.20 4.25
CA PHE A 5 4.00 4.49 5.00
C PHE A 5 2.79 4.23 4.09
N HIS A 6 2.31 2.99 4.08
CA HIS A 6 1.04 2.60 3.48
C HIS A 6 0.24 1.94 4.61
N LEU A 7 -0.77 2.64 5.12
CA LEU A 7 -1.50 2.26 6.33
C LEU A 7 -2.98 2.14 6.02
N HIS A 8 -3.59 1.08 6.52
CA HIS A 8 -5.04 0.91 6.53
C HIS A 8 -5.55 0.96 7.96
N PHE A 9 -6.79 1.40 8.12
CA PHE A 9 -7.51 1.44 9.38
C PHE A 9 -8.73 0.51 9.34
N LEU A 10 -9.08 -0.03 10.50
CA LEU A 10 -10.34 -0.71 10.76
C LEU A 10 -10.77 -0.36 12.19
N ASP A 11 -12.00 0.09 12.37
CA ASP A 11 -12.55 0.40 13.68
C ASP A 11 -12.85 -0.85 14.50
N ALA A 12 -12.97 -0.69 15.82
CA ALA A 12 -13.18 -1.82 16.73
C ALA A 12 -14.50 -2.58 16.47
N ASP A 13 -15.52 -1.89 15.97
CA ASP A 13 -16.83 -2.48 15.66
C ASP A 13 -16.93 -3.02 14.22
N HIS A 14 -15.85 -2.90 13.43
CA HIS A 14 -15.77 -3.32 12.02
C HIS A 14 -16.81 -2.69 11.08
N HIS A 15 -17.31 -1.50 11.40
CA HIS A 15 -18.24 -0.75 10.56
C HIS A 15 -17.54 0.25 9.65
N MET A 16 -16.30 0.62 9.96
CA MET A 16 -15.53 1.62 9.24
C MET A 16 -14.08 1.20 9.07
N GLY A 17 -13.53 1.40 7.88
CA GLY A 17 -12.12 1.19 7.60
C GLY A 17 -11.72 1.72 6.23
N GLY A 18 -10.46 1.57 5.88
CA GLY A 18 -9.95 1.94 4.57
C GLY A 18 -8.52 2.46 4.57
N HIS A 19 -8.14 3.05 3.43
CA HIS A 19 -6.84 3.71 3.23
C HIS A 19 -6.77 5.02 4.00
N ILE A 20 -5.67 5.23 4.74
CA ILE A 20 -5.48 6.43 5.57
C ILE A 20 -4.71 7.49 4.80
N LEU A 21 -5.27 8.70 4.69
CA LEU A 21 -4.59 9.89 4.16
C LEU A 21 -3.96 10.76 5.27
N GLY A 22 -4.46 10.63 6.50
CA GLY A 22 -3.98 11.33 7.68
C GLY A 22 -4.76 10.90 8.92
N PHE A 23 -4.10 10.89 10.08
CA PHE A 23 -4.72 10.60 11.37
C PHE A 23 -3.95 11.29 12.50
N GLU A 24 -4.64 11.51 13.61
CA GLU A 24 -4.04 11.86 14.89
C GLU A 24 -4.40 10.74 15.88
N LEU A 25 -3.45 10.35 16.72
CA LEU A 25 -3.64 9.30 17.71
C LEU A 25 -3.67 9.93 19.11
N ASP A 26 -4.76 9.73 19.83
CA ASP A 26 -4.88 10.15 21.23
C ASP A 26 -4.03 9.24 22.15
N SER A 27 -4.27 7.92 22.08
CA SER A 27 -3.45 6.91 22.78
C SER A 27 -3.49 5.56 22.06
N GLY A 28 -2.45 4.74 22.25
CA GLY A 28 -2.37 3.40 21.68
C GLY A 28 -0.99 2.76 21.83
N GLU A 29 -0.86 1.52 21.38
CA GLU A 29 0.41 0.79 21.33
C GLU A 29 0.91 0.68 19.89
N LEU A 30 2.22 0.84 19.68
CA LEU A 30 2.86 0.71 18.38
C LEU A 30 3.83 -0.47 18.39
N PHE A 31 3.68 -1.36 17.41
CA PHE A 31 4.57 -2.48 17.18
C PHE A 31 5.22 -2.35 15.80
N LEU A 32 6.53 -2.64 15.72
CA LEU A 32 7.30 -2.58 14.47
C LEU A 32 7.99 -3.92 14.23
N GLN A 33 7.90 -4.41 13.00
CA GLN A 33 8.63 -5.59 12.54
C GLN A 33 9.57 -5.20 11.39
N LYS A 34 10.87 -5.45 11.57
CA LYS A 34 11.87 -5.25 10.51
C LYS A 34 12.00 -6.53 9.68
N PHE A 35 12.02 -6.38 8.37
CA PHE A 35 12.30 -7.46 7.43
C PHE A 35 13.65 -7.23 6.76
N SER A 36 14.45 -8.28 6.61
CA SER A 36 15.70 -8.28 5.84
C SER A 36 15.50 -8.67 4.37
N ASP A 37 14.33 -9.25 4.05
CA ASP A 37 14.06 -9.90 2.77
C ASP A 37 12.70 -9.45 2.21
N PHE A 38 12.60 -9.37 0.89
CA PHE A 38 11.36 -9.04 0.17
C PHE A 38 11.08 -10.09 -0.90
N GLN A 39 9.95 -10.78 -0.78
CA GLN A 39 9.51 -11.81 -1.74
C GLN A 39 8.41 -11.25 -2.64
N LEU A 40 8.71 -11.08 -3.92
CA LEU A 40 7.75 -10.63 -4.93
C LEU A 40 7.17 -11.83 -5.70
N HIS A 41 5.88 -12.05 -5.57
CA HIS A 41 5.14 -13.05 -6.34
C HIS A 41 4.34 -12.37 -7.45
N LEU A 42 4.70 -12.64 -8.71
CA LEU A 42 4.01 -12.07 -9.86
C LEU A 42 2.92 -13.02 -10.37
N PRO A 43 1.79 -12.51 -10.90
CA PRO A 43 0.72 -13.34 -11.47
C PRO A 43 1.11 -13.83 -12.88
N THR A 44 2.03 -14.79 -12.94
CA THR A 44 2.66 -15.28 -14.19
C THR A 44 1.74 -16.07 -15.12
N THR A 45 0.53 -16.40 -14.68
CA THR A 45 -0.50 -17.05 -15.49
C THR A 45 -1.61 -16.10 -15.93
N ASN A 46 -1.53 -14.81 -15.57
CA ASN A 46 -2.54 -13.81 -15.92
C ASN A 46 -2.18 -13.09 -17.22
N ASP A 47 -2.92 -13.40 -18.29
CA ASP A 47 -2.74 -12.82 -19.62
C ASP A 47 -2.78 -11.29 -19.66
N ALA A 48 -3.67 -10.66 -18.89
CA ALA A 48 -3.78 -9.20 -18.85
C ALA A 48 -2.55 -8.56 -18.21
N PHE A 49 -2.05 -9.13 -17.12
CA PHE A 49 -0.80 -8.70 -16.48
C PHE A 49 0.40 -8.85 -17.42
N LEU A 50 0.53 -9.98 -18.10
CA LEU A 50 1.66 -10.27 -18.99
C LEU A 50 1.70 -9.37 -20.24
N LYS A 51 0.55 -8.91 -20.72
CA LYS A 51 0.43 -8.05 -21.92
C LYS A 51 0.52 -6.56 -21.59
N GLN A 52 0.46 -6.19 -20.31
CA GLN A 52 0.45 -4.79 -19.91
C GLN A 52 1.82 -4.14 -20.14
N LYS A 53 1.82 -2.98 -20.81
CA LYS A 53 3.01 -2.14 -20.98
C LYS A 53 2.96 -1.04 -19.93
N PHE A 54 3.84 -1.10 -18.94
CA PHE A 54 3.95 -0.07 -17.92
C PHE A 54 4.79 1.09 -18.44
N ASP A 55 4.22 2.30 -18.46
CA ASP A 55 5.01 3.52 -18.55
C ASP A 55 5.61 3.81 -17.18
N THR A 56 6.91 3.66 -17.06
CA THR A 56 7.62 3.81 -15.78
C THR A 56 7.97 5.27 -15.49
N ALA A 57 7.83 6.18 -16.46
CA ALA A 57 8.18 7.59 -16.28
C ALA A 57 7.16 8.32 -15.40
N THR A 58 5.87 8.00 -15.50
CA THR A 58 4.80 8.64 -14.70
C THR A 58 4.40 7.82 -13.48
N LEU A 59 4.70 6.52 -13.47
CA LEU A 59 4.20 5.56 -12.48
C LEU A 59 4.42 5.99 -11.02
N VAL A 60 5.60 6.53 -10.70
CA VAL A 60 5.90 6.96 -9.32
C VAL A 60 5.06 8.18 -8.92
N ALA A 61 4.80 9.10 -9.85
CA ALA A 61 3.96 10.27 -9.60
C ALA A 61 2.49 9.85 -9.43
N ASP A 62 2.02 8.93 -10.27
CA ASP A 62 0.66 8.40 -10.19
C ASP A 62 0.41 7.65 -8.89
N ILE A 63 1.39 6.84 -8.43
CA ILE A 63 1.33 6.18 -7.12
C ILE A 63 1.24 7.23 -6.01
N ARG A 64 2.11 8.24 -5.99
CA ARG A 64 2.08 9.27 -4.93
C ARG A 64 0.74 10.00 -4.87
N LYS A 65 0.15 10.32 -6.02
CA LYS A 65 -1.14 10.99 -6.12
C LYS A 65 -2.30 10.13 -5.62
N ALA A 66 -2.21 8.81 -5.76
CA ALA A 66 -3.25 7.91 -5.28
C ALA A 66 -3.22 7.73 -3.75
N GLU A 67 -2.06 7.95 -3.13
CA GLU A 67 -1.82 7.60 -1.74
C GLU A 67 -1.93 8.80 -0.78
N ASN A 68 -1.90 10.05 -1.29
CA ASN A 68 -2.00 11.32 -0.55
C ASN A 68 -2.81 12.40 -1.30
#